data_AF-A0AAW1MZC6-F1
#
_entry.id   AF-A0AAW1MZC6-F1
#
_cell.length_a   1.000
_cell.length_b   1.000
_cell.length_c   1.000
_cell.angle_alpha   90.00
_cell.angle_beta   90.00
_cell.angle_gamma   90.00
#
_symmetry.space_group_name_H-M   'P 1'
#
loop_
_entity.id
_entity.type
_entity.pdbx_description
1 polymer ?
#
loop_
_entity_poly.entity_id
_entity_poly.type
_entity_poly.pdbx_seq_one_letter_code
_entity_poly.pdbx_strand_id
1 'polypeptide(L)'
;MDQGVIEKMKRSYRKQLLRRLLLAEKEEENVIQFVKKVNLKDCIYMLAGAWESFTETNLKRAWRKLWPYDEGKDDNEEKEADIDGAVNEIRDICSTLPG
;
A
#
# COMPACT_ATOMS: atom_id res chain seq x y z
N MET A 1 -10.52 -8.61 -0.40
CA MET A 1 -9.35 -8.15 -1.17
C MET A 1 -9.07 -9.22 -2.20
N ASP A 2 -8.86 -8.86 -3.46
CA ASP A 2 -8.58 -9.82 -4.51
C ASP A 2 -7.26 -10.57 -4.29
N GLN A 3 -7.30 -11.89 -4.46
CA GLN A 3 -6.14 -12.75 -4.24
C GLN A 3 -5.01 -12.44 -5.23
N GLY A 4 -5.33 -11.96 -6.45
CA GLY A 4 -4.35 -11.56 -7.45
C GLY A 4 -3.49 -10.39 -6.99
N VAL A 5 -4.05 -9.43 -6.25
CA VAL A 5 -3.26 -8.32 -5.67
C VAL A 5 -2.28 -8.81 -4.62
N ILE A 6 -2.71 -9.72 -3.75
CA ILE A 6 -1.84 -10.34 -2.73
C ILE A 6 -0.71 -11.12 -3.39
N GLU A 7 -1.03 -11.94 -4.40
CA GLU A 7 -0.02 -12.73 -5.12
C GLU A 7 0.96 -11.85 -5.91
N LYS A 8 0.49 -10.77 -6.55
CA LYS A 8 1.35 -9.80 -7.21
C LYS A 8 2.31 -9.11 -6.21
N MET A 9 1.81 -8.76 -5.02
CA MET A 9 2.62 -8.17 -3.96
C MET A 9 3.75 -9.12 -3.53
N LYS A 10 3.41 -10.38 -3.22
CA LYS A 10 4.39 -11.42 -2.86
C LYS A 10 5.41 -11.64 -3.97
N ARG A 11 4.98 -11.70 -5.22
CA ARG A 11 5.86 -11.92 -6.38
C ARG A 11 6.84 -10.75 -6.56
N SER A 12 6.36 -9.51 -6.43
CA SER A 12 7.21 -8.32 -6.53
C SER A 12 8.24 -8.28 -5.40
N TYR A 13 7.81 -8.54 -4.17
CA TYR A 13 8.71 -8.63 -3.01
C TYR A 13 9.83 -9.68 -3.23
N ARG A 14 9.46 -10.91 -3.62
CA ARG A 14 10.43 -11.99 -3.90
C ARG A 14 11.40 -11.61 -5.02
N LYS A 15 10.92 -10.94 -6.08
CA LYS A 15 11.78 -10.46 -7.17
C LYS A 15 12.82 -9.46 -6.67
N GLN A 16 12.43 -8.51 -5.81
CA GLN A 16 13.36 -7.53 -5.26
C GLN A 16 14.38 -8.17 -4.30
N LEU A 17 13.93 -9.10 -3.46
CA LEU A 17 14.82 -9.84 -2.56
C LEU A 17 15.87 -10.63 -3.35
N LEU A 18 15.46 -11.36 -4.40
CA LEU A 18 16.38 -12.09 -5.27
C LEU A 18 17.34 -11.16 -6.01
N ARG A 19 16.87 -10.01 -6.48
CA ARG A 19 17.74 -9.02 -7.13
C ARG A 19 18.82 -8.52 -6.17
N ARG A 20 18.46 -8.24 -4.92
CA ARG A 20 19.42 -7.80 -3.89
C ARG A 20 20.42 -8.91 -3.54
N LEU A 21 19.96 -10.16 -3.46
CA LEU A 21 20.82 -11.33 -3.25
C LEU A 21 21.84 -11.49 -4.39
N LEU A 22 21.40 -11.37 -5.65
CA LEU A 22 22.27 -11.50 -6.82
C LEU A 22 23.25 -10.33 -6.98
N LEU A 23 22.88 -9.13 -6.54
CA LEU A 23 23.71 -7.93 -6.57
C LEU A 23 24.59 -7.76 -5.33
N ALA A 24 24.55 -8.70 -4.37
CA ALA A 24 25.46 -8.74 -3.24
C ALA A 24 26.86 -9.19 -3.73
N GLU A 25 27.48 -8.35 -4.57
CA GLU A 25 28.84 -8.54 -5.04
C GLU A 25 29.79 -8.27 -3.87
N LYS A 26 30.31 -9.34 -3.22
CA LYS A 26 31.69 -9.47 -2.68
C LYS A 26 31.87 -10.53 -1.60
N GLU A 27 30.80 -11.03 -1.00
CA GLU A 27 30.93 -12.14 -0.05
C GLU A 27 30.40 -13.39 -0.75
N GLU A 28 31.09 -14.52 -0.62
CA GLU A 28 30.48 -15.85 -0.79
C GLU A 28 29.44 -16.07 0.32
N GLU A 29 28.51 -15.13 0.47
CA GLU A 29 27.47 -15.19 1.45
C GLU A 29 26.44 -16.19 0.98
N ASN A 30 26.34 -17.27 1.74
CA ASN A 30 25.22 -18.18 1.61
C ASN A 30 23.91 -17.38 1.80
N VAL A 31 22.88 -17.74 1.04
CA VAL A 31 21.50 -17.22 1.15
C VAL A 31 21.06 -17.00 2.60
N ILE A 32 21.42 -17.90 3.53
CA ILE A 32 21.07 -17.79 4.95
C ILE A 32 21.67 -16.53 5.60
N GLN A 33 22.94 -16.21 5.31
CA GLN A 33 23.61 -15.03 5.86
C GLN A 33 23.03 -13.74 5.28
N PHE A 34 22.79 -13.72 3.96
CA PHE A 34 22.11 -12.61 3.31
C PHE A 34 20.73 -12.33 3.93
N VAL A 35 19.89 -13.36 4.10
CA VAL A 35 18.55 -13.19 4.68
C VAL A 35 18.62 -12.67 6.11
N LYS A 36 19.64 -13.04 6.89
CA LYS A 36 19.85 -12.49 8.25
C LYS A 36 20.23 -11.00 8.25
N LYS A 37 20.86 -10.50 7.17
CA LYS A 37 21.19 -9.08 7.02
C LYS A 37 19.98 -8.23 6.61
N VAL A 38 18.98 -8.83 5.96
CA VAL A 38 17.74 -8.13 5.59
C VAL A 38 17.01 -7.70 6.86
N ASN A 39 16.86 -6.39 7.02
CA ASN A 39 16.19 -5.80 8.18
C ASN A 39 14.77 -5.32 7.83
N LEU A 40 14.03 -4.86 8.85
CA LEU A 40 12.67 -4.37 8.68
C LEU A 40 12.59 -3.17 7.70
N LYS A 41 13.58 -2.28 7.71
CA LYS A 41 13.63 -1.14 6.79
C LYS A 41 13.72 -1.61 5.34
N ASP A 42 14.54 -2.62 5.06
CA ASP A 42 14.61 -3.25 3.74
C ASP A 42 13.28 -3.87 3.31
N CYS A 43 12.61 -4.56 4.22
CA CYS A 43 11.29 -5.14 3.98
C CYS A 43 10.27 -4.05 3.61
N ILE A 44 10.24 -2.93 4.34
CA ILE A 44 9.33 -1.81 4.10
C ILE A 44 9.60 -1.20 2.72
N TYR A 45 10.86 -0.96 2.34
CA TYR A 45 11.17 -0.44 1.01
C TYR A 45 10.80 -1.40 -0.11
N MET A 46 11.02 -2.71 0.07
CA MET A 46 10.61 -3.71 -0.91
C MET A 46 9.08 -3.74 -1.07
N LEU A 47 8.36 -3.59 0.04
CA LEU A 47 6.91 -3.47 0.06
C LEU A 47 6.45 -2.19 -0.65
N ALA A 48 7.08 -1.05 -0.37
CA ALA A 48 6.77 0.23 -1.01
C ALA A 48 6.96 0.16 -2.54
N GLY A 49 8.11 -0.35 -3.00
CA GLY A 49 8.34 -0.52 -4.44
C GLY A 49 7.38 -1.54 -5.09
N ALA A 50 6.91 -2.53 -4.33
CA ALA A 50 5.86 -3.43 -4.81
C ALA A 50 4.50 -2.72 -4.90
N TRP A 51 4.18 -1.85 -3.94
CA TRP A 51 2.97 -1.03 -3.92
C TRP A 51 2.90 -0.06 -5.11
N GLU A 52 4.01 0.60 -5.45
CA GLU A 52 4.10 1.49 -6.62
C GLU A 52 3.79 0.79 -7.96
N SER A 53 3.93 -0.53 -8.03
CA SER A 53 3.60 -1.30 -9.24
C SER A 53 2.08 -1.48 -9.47
N PHE A 54 1.24 -1.07 -8.52
CA PHE A 54 -0.22 -1.15 -8.64
C PHE A 54 -0.80 0.16 -9.18
N THR A 55 -1.59 0.03 -10.24
CA THR A 55 -2.47 1.09 -10.72
C THR A 55 -3.70 1.22 -9.82
N GLU A 56 -4.30 2.40 -9.82
CA GLU A 56 -5.57 2.69 -9.14
C GLU A 56 -6.67 1.69 -9.53
N THR A 57 -6.75 1.34 -10.81
CA THR A 57 -7.71 0.35 -11.33
C THR A 57 -7.54 -1.04 -10.72
N ASN A 58 -6.30 -1.47 -10.46
CA ASN A 58 -6.03 -2.75 -9.80
C ASN A 58 -6.52 -2.72 -8.35
N LEU A 59 -6.32 -1.61 -7.64
CA LEU A 59 -6.77 -1.43 -6.26
C LEU A 59 -8.30 -1.35 -6.18
N LYS A 60 -8.94 -0.50 -7.00
CA LYS A 60 -10.41 -0.41 -7.08
C LYS A 60 -11.05 -1.79 -7.31
N ARG A 61 -10.56 -2.55 -8.29
CA ARG A 61 -11.05 -3.92 -8.54
C ARG A 61 -10.80 -4.86 -7.37
N ALA A 62 -9.64 -4.76 -6.72
CA ALA A 62 -9.29 -5.65 -5.62
C ALA A 62 -10.13 -5.43 -4.36
N TRP A 63 -10.57 -4.20 -4.15
CA TRP A 63 -11.42 -3.83 -3.04
C TRP A 63 -12.91 -3.91 -3.35
N ARG A 64 -13.32 -3.96 -4.63
CA ARG A 64 -14.74 -4.00 -5.05
C ARG A 64 -15.62 -5.02 -4.31
N LYS A 65 -15.10 -6.22 -3.98
CA LYS A 65 -15.87 -7.23 -3.23
C LYS A 65 -16.05 -6.89 -1.75
N LEU A 66 -15.11 -6.14 -1.16
CA LEU A 66 -15.16 -5.70 0.24
C LEU A 66 -15.82 -4.33 0.40
N TRP A 67 -15.68 -3.50 -0.63
CA TRP A 67 -16.20 -2.15 -0.72
C TRP A 67 -16.84 -1.96 -2.10
N PRO A 68 -18.07 -2.46 -2.29
CA PRO A 68 -18.82 -2.23 -3.52
C PRO A 68 -19.25 -0.76 -3.57
N TYR A 69 -18.31 0.10 -3.98
CA TYR A 69 -18.62 1.47 -4.36
C TYR A 69 -19.35 1.45 -5.70
N ASP A 70 -20.46 2.17 -5.80
CA ASP A 70 -21.25 2.24 -7.02
C ASP A 70 -20.53 3.13 -8.04
N GLU A 71 -19.97 2.52 -9.10
CA GLU A 71 -19.31 3.22 -10.21
C GLU A 71 -20.31 4.04 -11.06
N GLY A 72 -21.60 4.08 -10.68
CA GLY A 72 -22.66 4.88 -11.31
C GLY A 72 -22.82 6.31 -10.79
N LYS A 73 -22.04 6.76 -9.80
CA LYS A 73 -21.92 8.18 -9.42
C LYS A 73 -20.57 8.74 -9.84
N ASP A 74 -20.32 8.78 -11.14
CA ASP A 74 -19.49 9.84 -11.71
C ASP A 74 -20.34 11.13 -11.66
N ASP A 75 -20.48 11.69 -10.46
CA ASP A 75 -20.71 13.12 -10.34
C ASP A 75 -19.38 13.75 -10.74
N ASN A 76 -19.18 13.93 -12.04
CA ASN A 76 -18.10 14.71 -12.62
C ASN A 76 -18.34 16.21 -12.33
N GLU A 77 -18.66 16.53 -11.09
CA GLU A 77 -18.43 17.82 -10.47
C GLU A 77 -17.19 17.60 -9.61
N GLU A 78 -16.05 18.15 -10.03
CA GLU A 78 -14.94 18.45 -9.11
C GLU A 78 -15.49 19.36 -8.00
N LYS A 79 -16.14 18.77 -7.01
CA LYS A 79 -16.40 19.43 -5.75
C LYS A 79 -15.07 19.42 -5.03
N GLU A 80 -14.42 20.58 -4.96
CA GLU A 80 -13.36 20.81 -3.97
C GLU A 80 -13.83 20.18 -2.67
N ALA A 81 -13.09 19.17 -2.21
CA ALA A 81 -13.42 18.55 -0.95
C ALA A 81 -13.37 19.65 0.12
N ASP A 82 -14.51 19.93 0.75
CA ASP A 82 -14.61 20.94 1.79
C ASP A 82 -13.95 20.40 3.07
N ILE A 83 -12.63 20.50 3.07
CA ILE A 83 -11.77 20.07 4.17
C ILE A 83 -12.06 20.93 5.40
N ASP A 84 -12.36 22.21 5.23
CA ASP A 84 -12.64 23.13 6.33
C ASP A 84 -13.97 22.80 7.01
N GLY A 85 -15.01 22.45 6.24
CA GLY A 85 -16.27 21.95 6.77
C GLY A 85 -16.07 20.67 7.60
N ALA A 86 -15.33 19.71 7.07
CA ALA A 86 -15.03 18.46 7.77
C ALA A 86 -14.22 18.68 9.06
N VAL A 87 -13.27 19.61 9.07
CA VAL A 87 -12.47 19.95 10.26
C VAL A 87 -13.34 20.62 11.34
N ASN A 88 -14.28 21.49 10.95
CA ASN A 88 -15.19 22.14 11.89
C ASN A 88 -16.18 21.14 12.52
N GLU A 89 -16.70 20.19 11.74
CA GLU A 89 -17.54 19.11 12.28
C GLU A 89 -16.78 18.26 13.32
N ILE A 90 -15.53 17.89 13.02
CA ILE A 90 -14.69 17.15 13.97
C ILE A 90 -14.46 17.98 15.25
N ARG A 91 -14.20 19.28 15.11
CA ARG A 91 -14.01 20.18 16.25
C ARG A 91 -15.26 20.27 17.13
N ASP A 92 -16.44 20.37 16.51
CA ASP A 92 -17.71 20.47 17.23
C ASP A 92 -18.02 19.16 17.96
N ILE A 93 -17.78 18.01 17.32
CA ILE A 93 -17.89 16.69 17.98
C ILE A 93 -16.95 16.61 19.19
N CYS A 94 -15.69 17.03 19.06
CA CYS A 94 -14.77 17.04 20.19
C CYS A 94 -15.19 17.99 21.32
N SER A 95 -15.89 19.08 21.00
CA SER A 95 -16.38 20.03 22.00
C SER A 95 -17.64 19.57 22.74
N THR A 96 -18.37 18.60 22.19
CA THR A 96 -19.60 18.05 22.80
C THR A 96 -19.35 16.82 23.68
N LEU A 97 -18.12 16.30 23.71
CA LEU A 97 -17.75 15.24 24.65
C LEU A 97 -17.56 15.84 26.05
N PRO A 98 -18.25 15.33 27.08
CA PRO A 98 -17.99 15.72 28.46
C PRO A 98 -16.56 15.28 28.83
N GLY A 99 -15.80 16.22 29.44
CA GLY A 99 -14.43 15.98 29.92
C GLY A 99 -14.34 14.98 31.06
#